data_AF-A0A0C5WCR8-F1
#
_entry.id   AF-A0A0C5WCR8-F1
#
_cell.length_a   1.000
_cell.length_b   1.000
_cell.length_c   1.000
_cell.angle_alpha   90.00
_cell.angle_beta   90.00
_cell.angle_gamma   90.00
#
_symmetry.space_group_name_H-M   'P 1'
#
loop_
_entity.id
_entity.type
_entity.pdbx_description
1 polymer ?
#
loop_
_entity_poly.entity_id
_entity_poly.type
_entity_poly.pdbx_seq_one_letter_code
_entity_poly.pdbx_strand_id
1 'polypeptide(L)'
;MVSCKQKETQKMEIPEQKPTTELKVENKIATEQFVENDSLAFALESELEKFALQNSMFKTASKAYQNHHDKTVIDTIKTLTYDKSELEFYKSATWEHIIGGIIKNPEIVLSKSLKIGIQKSTLENKLKTKITSDLVILGNLEQTSLFTFHFENGILESIKFQGYFD
;
A
#
# COMPACT_ATOMS: atom_id res chain seq x y z
N MET A 1 45.03 -24.35 -42.20
CA MET A 1 45.18 -23.17 -41.33
C MET A 1 46.09 -23.54 -40.17
N VAL A 2 47.02 -22.64 -39.85
CA VAL A 2 48.29 -22.91 -39.18
C VAL A 2 48.18 -22.66 -37.67
N SER A 3 48.92 -23.47 -36.92
CA SER A 3 49.26 -23.39 -35.50
C SER A 3 50.04 -22.13 -35.10
N CYS A 4 49.82 -21.61 -33.88
CA CYS A 4 50.81 -21.05 -32.92
C CYS A 4 50.03 -20.39 -31.74
N LYS A 5 50.06 -20.90 -30.49
CA LYS A 5 51.08 -20.89 -29.42
C LYS A 5 51.26 -19.56 -28.63
N GLN A 6 50.73 -19.60 -27.39
CA GLN A 6 51.28 -19.22 -26.08
C GLN A 6 51.84 -17.80 -25.81
N LYS A 7 51.43 -17.19 -24.67
CA LYS A 7 52.28 -17.09 -23.47
C LYS A 7 51.52 -16.63 -22.20
N GLU A 8 51.73 -17.38 -21.11
CA GLU A 8 51.43 -17.04 -19.70
C GLU A 8 52.43 -16.01 -19.15
N THR A 9 52.18 -15.52 -17.91
CA THR A 9 53.10 -15.10 -16.81
C THR A 9 52.50 -13.84 -16.13
N GLN A 10 52.28 -13.65 -14.81
CA GLN A 10 52.49 -14.38 -13.55
C GLN A 10 51.63 -13.74 -12.43
N LYS A 11 51.16 -14.60 -11.51
CA LYS A 11 51.02 -14.49 -10.05
C LYS A 11 51.20 -13.12 -9.34
N MET A 12 50.22 -12.74 -8.50
CA MET A 12 50.46 -12.07 -7.21
C MET A 12 49.39 -12.48 -6.18
N GLU A 13 49.82 -12.95 -5.01
CA GLU A 13 48.99 -13.43 -3.89
C GLU A 13 48.67 -12.30 -2.89
N ILE A 14 47.37 -12.12 -2.61
CA ILE A 14 46.62 -11.93 -1.34
C ILE A 14 47.22 -11.02 -0.22
N PRO A 15 46.39 -10.14 0.37
CA PRO A 15 46.11 -10.29 1.81
C PRO A 15 44.61 -10.41 2.12
N GLU A 16 44.29 -11.39 2.96
CA GLU A 16 42.99 -11.63 3.58
C GLU A 16 42.54 -10.38 4.34
N GLN A 17 41.32 -9.91 4.06
CA GLN A 17 40.60 -9.03 4.96
C GLN A 17 39.39 -9.76 5.53
N LYS A 18 39.31 -9.70 6.86
CA LYS A 18 38.45 -10.41 7.80
C LYS A 18 36.96 -10.36 7.40
N PRO A 19 36.16 -11.38 7.78
CA PRO A 19 34.73 -11.36 7.59
C PRO A 19 34.14 -10.26 8.47
N THR A 20 33.87 -9.11 7.88
CA THR A 20 33.07 -8.09 8.54
C THR A 20 31.65 -8.60 8.45
N THR A 21 31.09 -8.90 9.61
CA THR A 21 29.74 -9.40 9.82
C THR A 21 28.77 -8.50 9.06
N GLU A 22 28.38 -8.93 7.86
CA GLU A 22 27.21 -8.36 7.21
C GLU A 22 26.04 -8.68 8.13
N LEU A 23 25.53 -7.63 8.76
CA LEU A 23 24.23 -7.61 9.40
C LEU A 23 23.25 -8.17 8.39
N LYS A 24 22.93 -9.45 8.57
CA LYS A 24 21.79 -10.11 7.95
C LYS A 24 20.57 -9.35 8.45
N VAL A 25 20.23 -8.27 7.76
CA VAL A 25 18.86 -7.76 7.78
C VAL A 25 18.07 -8.91 7.21
N GLU A 26 17.52 -9.74 8.11
CA GLU A 26 16.46 -10.66 7.75
C GLU A 26 15.32 -9.79 7.26
N ASN A 27 15.33 -9.50 5.96
CA ASN A 27 14.10 -9.27 5.22
C ASN A 27 13.30 -10.56 5.41
N LYS A 28 12.53 -10.61 6.49
CA LYS A 28 11.34 -11.46 6.54
C LYS A 28 10.51 -10.98 5.37
N ILE A 29 10.59 -11.70 4.26
CA ILE A 29 9.63 -11.55 3.17
C ILE A 29 8.30 -11.95 3.81
N ALA A 30 7.55 -10.96 4.27
CA ALA A 30 6.21 -11.16 4.78
C ALA A 30 5.42 -11.73 3.61
N THR A 31 5.09 -13.01 3.67
CA THR A 31 4.36 -13.69 2.61
C THR A 31 2.96 -13.11 2.54
N GLU A 32 2.67 -12.29 1.55
CA GLU A 32 1.37 -11.62 1.40
C GLU A 32 0.23 -12.65 1.30
N GLN A 33 -0.92 -12.34 1.90
CA GLN A 33 -2.13 -13.16 1.77
C GLN A 33 -3.23 -12.35 1.08
N PHE A 34 -3.65 -12.78 -0.09
CA PHE A 34 -4.77 -12.17 -0.82
C PHE A 34 -6.10 -12.83 -0.42
N VAL A 35 -7.14 -12.02 -0.26
CA VAL A 35 -8.53 -12.43 -0.02
C VAL A 35 -9.43 -11.65 -0.97
N GLU A 36 -10.04 -12.35 -1.91
CA GLU A 36 -11.03 -11.77 -2.82
C GLU A 36 -12.39 -11.65 -2.11
N ASN A 37 -12.96 -10.45 -2.10
CA ASN A 37 -14.33 -10.20 -1.66
C ASN A 37 -14.83 -8.85 -2.18
N ASP A 38 -15.42 -8.87 -3.38
CA ASP A 38 -15.94 -7.71 -4.10
C ASP A 38 -16.88 -6.85 -3.25
N SER A 39 -17.83 -7.49 -2.57
CA SER A 39 -18.85 -6.79 -1.78
C SER A 39 -18.23 -6.02 -0.60
N LEU A 40 -17.23 -6.61 0.06
CA LEU A 40 -16.56 -5.98 1.19
C LEU A 40 -15.59 -4.89 0.73
N ALA A 41 -14.81 -5.13 -0.33
CA ALA A 41 -13.90 -4.15 -0.88
C ALA A 41 -14.65 -2.87 -1.28
N PHE A 42 -15.72 -3.01 -2.07
CA PHE A 42 -16.57 -1.89 -2.48
C PHE A 42 -17.20 -1.16 -1.29
N ALA A 43 -17.70 -1.90 -0.29
CA ALA A 43 -18.31 -1.29 0.90
C ALA A 43 -17.30 -0.46 1.72
N LEU A 44 -16.07 -0.96 1.89
CA LEU A 44 -15.02 -0.25 2.63
C LEU A 44 -14.54 1.00 1.89
N GLU A 45 -14.41 0.94 0.57
CA GLU A 45 -14.05 2.08 -0.25
C GLU A 45 -15.09 3.19 -0.19
N SER A 46 -16.37 2.85 -0.39
CA SER A 46 -17.47 3.81 -0.28
C SER A 46 -17.55 4.43 1.12
N GLU A 47 -17.33 3.63 2.17
CA GLU A 47 -17.30 4.12 3.55
C GLU A 47 -16.11 5.05 3.80
N LEU A 48 -14.91 4.70 3.31
CA LEU A 48 -13.70 5.51 3.45
C LEU A 48 -13.83 6.86 2.73
N GLU A 49 -14.34 6.84 1.50
CA GLU A 49 -14.62 8.04 0.72
C GLU A 49 -15.60 8.96 1.45
N LYS A 50 -16.75 8.40 1.88
CA LYS A 50 -17.76 9.16 2.61
C LYS A 50 -17.21 9.73 3.92
N PHE A 51 -16.45 8.92 4.68
CA PHE A 51 -15.84 9.34 5.93
C PHE A 51 -14.90 10.54 5.71
N ALA A 52 -14.00 10.43 4.73
CA ALA A 52 -13.02 11.46 4.43
C ALA A 52 -13.65 12.77 3.97
N LEU A 53 -14.68 12.71 3.12
CA LEU A 53 -15.33 13.90 2.56
C LEU A 53 -16.26 14.61 3.55
N GLN A 54 -16.82 13.89 4.53
CA GLN A 54 -17.78 14.46 5.48
C GLN A 54 -17.16 14.91 6.80
N ASN A 55 -15.94 14.47 7.11
CA ASN A 55 -15.31 14.73 8.39
C ASN A 55 -14.35 15.93 8.34
N SER A 56 -14.57 16.90 9.24
CA SER A 56 -13.77 18.13 9.34
C SER A 56 -12.38 17.92 9.97
N MET A 57 -12.04 16.72 10.42
CA MET A 57 -10.73 16.40 10.97
C MET A 57 -9.59 16.52 9.93
N PHE A 58 -9.89 16.33 8.65
CA PHE A 58 -8.88 16.36 7.60
C PHE A 58 -8.50 17.78 7.20
N LYS A 59 -7.19 18.03 7.14
CA LYS A 59 -6.64 19.17 6.42
C LYS A 59 -6.62 18.81 4.93
N THR A 60 -7.12 19.71 4.08
CA THR A 60 -7.16 19.49 2.63
C THR A 60 -6.12 20.37 1.95
N ALA A 61 -5.31 19.77 1.09
CA ALA A 61 -4.47 20.43 0.10
C ALA A 61 -4.93 20.02 -1.30
N SER A 62 -4.81 20.92 -2.28
CA SER A 62 -5.22 20.67 -3.66
C SER A 62 -4.09 21.06 -4.61
N LYS A 63 -3.86 20.24 -5.64
CA LYS A 63 -2.95 20.53 -6.75
C LYS A 63 -3.68 20.35 -8.08
N ALA A 64 -3.38 21.23 -9.03
CA ALA A 64 -3.85 21.07 -10.40
C ALA A 64 -3.26 19.79 -11.02
N TYR A 65 -4.07 19.08 -11.79
CA TYR A 65 -3.68 17.86 -12.49
C TYR A 65 -4.14 17.97 -13.94
N GLN A 66 -3.22 17.85 -14.89
CA GLN A 66 -3.60 17.83 -16.29
C GLN A 66 -4.23 16.48 -16.61
N ASN A 67 -5.45 16.48 -17.12
CA ASN A 67 -6.16 15.25 -17.45
C ASN A 67 -5.36 14.41 -18.46
N HIS A 68 -5.29 13.10 -18.22
CA HIS A 68 -4.52 12.19 -19.07
C HIS A 68 -5.15 12.00 -20.46
N HIS A 69 -6.48 11.96 -20.52
CA HIS A 69 -7.24 11.74 -21.75
C HIS A 69 -7.48 13.03 -22.56
N ASP A 70 -7.59 14.19 -21.91
CA ASP A 70 -7.76 15.50 -22.56
C ASP A 70 -6.85 16.59 -21.95
N LYS A 71 -5.77 16.91 -22.66
CA LYS A 71 -4.77 17.90 -22.21
C LYS A 71 -5.31 19.33 -22.05
N THR A 72 -6.51 19.62 -22.54
CA THR A 72 -7.17 20.93 -22.39
C THR A 72 -7.93 21.05 -21.07
N VAL A 73 -8.19 19.92 -20.40
CA VAL A 73 -8.87 19.85 -19.11
C VAL A 73 -7.86 19.81 -17.97
N ILE A 74 -8.07 20.66 -16.97
CA ILE A 74 -7.31 20.68 -15.73
C ILE A 74 -8.23 20.23 -14.60
N ASP A 75 -7.95 19.03 -14.10
CA ASP A 75 -8.57 18.43 -12.94
C ASP A 75 -7.78 18.77 -11.67
N THR A 76 -8.15 18.15 -10.55
CA THR A 76 -7.53 18.39 -9.25
C THR A 76 -7.21 17.08 -8.55
N ILE A 77 -5.99 16.97 -8.02
CA ILE A 77 -5.70 15.98 -6.98
C ILE A 77 -5.83 16.67 -5.63
N LYS A 78 -6.64 16.11 -4.75
CA LYS A 78 -6.76 16.55 -3.36
C LYS A 78 -6.05 15.57 -2.44
N THR A 79 -5.27 16.10 -1.52
CA THR A 79 -4.65 15.33 -0.44
C THR A 79 -5.34 15.71 0.87
N LEU A 80 -5.94 14.73 1.53
CA LEU A 80 -6.59 14.87 2.83
C LEU A 80 -5.68 14.25 3.88
N THR A 81 -5.16 15.08 4.78
CA THR A 81 -4.22 14.65 5.83
C THR A 81 -4.86 14.78 7.21
N TYR A 82 -4.75 13.73 8.02
CA TYR A 82 -5.08 13.77 9.44
C TYR A 82 -4.04 12.99 10.24
N ASP A 83 -3.27 13.71 11.06
CA ASP A 83 -2.15 13.15 11.82
C ASP A 83 -1.20 12.35 10.92
N LYS A 84 -1.06 11.03 11.10
CA LYS A 84 -0.21 10.14 10.29
C LYS A 84 -0.94 9.50 9.11
N SER A 85 -2.20 9.87 8.88
CA SER A 85 -3.00 9.36 7.76
C SER A 85 -3.07 10.37 6.63
N GLU A 86 -3.03 9.85 5.41
CA GLU A 86 -3.09 10.63 4.18
C GLU A 86 -3.94 9.88 3.17
N LEU A 87 -4.93 10.56 2.59
CA LEU A 87 -5.79 10.04 1.53
C LEU A 87 -5.68 10.94 0.31
N GLU A 88 -5.63 10.34 -0.87
CA GLU A 88 -5.60 11.06 -2.14
C GLU A 88 -6.91 10.84 -2.89
N PHE A 89 -7.43 11.95 -3.41
CA PHE A 89 -8.64 12.00 -4.21
C PHE A 89 -8.32 12.61 -5.56
N TYR A 90 -8.91 12.05 -6.60
CA TYR A 90 -9.01 12.71 -7.88
C TYR A 90 -10.37 13.42 -7.98
N LYS A 91 -10.37 14.64 -8.49
CA LYS A 91 -11.55 15.46 -8.67
C LYS A 91 -11.56 16.05 -10.07
N SER A 92 -12.58 15.69 -10.84
CA SER A 92 -12.93 16.35 -12.08
C SER A 92 -13.99 17.44 -11.86
N ALA A 93 -14.47 18.03 -12.95
CA ALA A 93 -15.59 18.98 -12.90
C ALA A 93 -16.90 18.37 -12.37
N THR A 94 -17.12 17.06 -12.55
CA THR A 94 -18.42 16.41 -12.28
C THR A 94 -18.37 15.32 -11.22
N TRP A 95 -17.18 14.81 -10.88
CA TRP A 95 -17.04 13.74 -9.91
C TRP A 95 -15.75 13.87 -9.10
N GLU A 96 -15.76 13.25 -7.92
CA GLU A 96 -14.63 13.19 -7.00
C GLU A 96 -14.59 11.79 -6.43
N HIS A 97 -13.43 11.14 -6.46
CA HIS A 97 -13.26 9.76 -6.01
C HIS A 97 -11.93 9.57 -5.30
N ILE A 98 -11.91 8.69 -4.29
CA ILE A 98 -10.66 8.28 -3.64
C ILE A 98 -9.83 7.41 -4.58
N ILE A 99 -8.54 7.72 -4.73
CA ILE A 99 -7.61 6.97 -5.60
C ILE A 99 -6.54 6.22 -4.82
N GLY A 100 -6.32 6.58 -3.56
CA GLY A 100 -5.37 5.88 -2.71
C GLY A 100 -5.17 6.53 -1.37
N GLY A 101 -4.31 5.93 -0.55
CA GLY A 101 -3.89 6.52 0.71
C GLY A 101 -3.38 5.51 1.72
N ILE A 102 -2.96 6.03 2.86
CA ILE A 102 -2.55 5.27 4.02
C ILE A 102 -3.26 5.77 5.28
N ILE A 103 -3.84 4.84 6.02
CA ILE A 103 -4.54 5.08 7.27
C ILE A 103 -3.65 4.55 8.39
N LYS A 104 -3.29 5.44 9.32
CA LYS A 104 -2.53 5.12 10.54
C LYS A 104 -3.15 5.69 11.81
N ASN A 105 -4.20 6.50 11.67
CA ASN A 105 -4.88 7.11 12.82
C ASN A 105 -6.05 6.23 13.29
N PRO A 106 -6.12 5.87 14.59
CA PRO A 106 -7.15 4.97 15.13
C PRO A 106 -8.56 5.59 15.21
N GLU A 107 -8.71 6.90 14.99
CA GLU A 107 -10.03 7.56 14.93
C GLU A 107 -10.74 7.33 13.60
N ILE A 108 -10.01 6.89 12.57
CA ILE A 108 -10.59 6.46 11.30
C ILE A 108 -11.10 5.03 11.50
N VAL A 109 -12.43 4.89 11.60
CA VAL A 109 -13.10 3.61 11.85
C VAL A 109 -13.95 3.23 10.63
N LEU A 110 -13.62 2.10 10.01
CA LEU A 110 -14.35 1.50 8.91
C LEU A 110 -15.12 0.26 9.38
N SER A 111 -16.25 -0.05 8.75
CA SER A 111 -17.10 -1.21 9.03
C SER A 111 -17.36 -1.39 10.53
N LYS A 112 -17.58 -0.26 11.24
CA LYS A 112 -17.80 -0.13 12.69
C LYS A 112 -16.69 -0.63 13.63
N SER A 113 -15.71 -1.37 13.14
CA SER A 113 -14.69 -2.01 13.99
C SER A 113 -13.34 -2.24 13.33
N LEU A 114 -13.16 -1.90 12.05
CA LEU A 114 -11.85 -1.85 11.42
C LEU A 114 -11.20 -0.49 11.70
N LYS A 115 -10.22 -0.48 12.59
CA LYS A 115 -9.41 0.70 12.90
C LYS A 115 -8.02 0.26 13.32
N ILE A 116 -7.08 1.19 13.33
CA ILE A 116 -5.71 0.92 13.81
C ILE A 116 -5.76 0.47 15.28
N GLY A 117 -4.91 -0.50 15.62
CA GLY A 117 -4.80 -1.08 16.96
C GLY A 117 -5.69 -2.31 17.21
N ILE A 118 -6.50 -2.76 16.25
CA ILE A 118 -7.30 -3.98 16.43
C ILE A 118 -6.44 -5.24 16.31
N GLN A 119 -6.91 -6.31 16.96
CA GLN A 119 -6.35 -7.65 16.81
C GLN A 119 -6.63 -8.23 15.42
N LYS A 120 -5.67 -8.96 14.86
CA LYS A 120 -5.79 -9.70 13.58
C LYS A 120 -7.04 -10.57 13.49
N SER A 121 -7.44 -11.20 14.60
CA SER A 121 -8.67 -11.99 14.70
C SER A 121 -9.95 -11.21 14.40
N THR A 122 -9.95 -9.89 14.60
CA THR A 122 -11.08 -9.02 14.22
C THR A 122 -11.25 -8.98 12.70
N LEU A 123 -10.14 -8.91 11.95
CA LEU A 123 -10.17 -8.97 10.50
C LEU A 123 -10.51 -10.38 10.02
N GLU A 124 -9.97 -11.44 10.63
CA GLU A 124 -10.31 -12.84 10.30
C GLU A 124 -11.83 -13.08 10.36
N ASN A 125 -12.48 -12.61 11.43
CA ASN A 125 -13.92 -12.75 11.62
C ASN A 125 -14.73 -12.01 10.53
N LYS A 126 -14.24 -10.86 10.07
CA LYS A 126 -14.89 -10.08 8.99
C LYS A 126 -14.69 -10.74 7.63
N LEU A 127 -13.49 -11.23 7.35
CA LEU A 127 -13.15 -11.92 6.11
C LEU A 127 -13.65 -13.37 6.06
N LYS A 128 -14.12 -13.92 7.19
CA LYS A 128 -14.47 -15.34 7.37
C LYS A 128 -13.36 -16.28 6.89
N THR A 129 -12.12 -15.83 7.05
CA THR A 129 -10.92 -16.49 6.51
C THR A 129 -9.81 -16.38 7.55
N LYS A 130 -9.09 -17.49 7.76
CA LYS A 130 -7.92 -17.51 8.64
C LYS A 130 -6.79 -16.68 8.02
N ILE A 131 -6.18 -15.81 8.80
CA ILE A 131 -5.05 -14.99 8.38
C ILE A 131 -3.76 -15.60 8.94
N THR A 132 -2.86 -16.00 8.05
CA THR A 132 -1.54 -16.52 8.43
C THR A 132 -0.42 -15.53 8.16
N SER A 133 -0.71 -14.42 7.46
CA SER A 133 0.26 -13.38 7.12
C SER A 133 0.16 -12.15 8.02
N ASP A 134 1.25 -11.38 8.11
CA ASP A 134 1.26 -10.01 8.64
C ASP A 134 0.88 -8.97 7.57
N LEU A 135 0.83 -9.33 6.30
CA LEU A 135 0.34 -8.50 5.20
C LEU A 135 -0.86 -9.18 4.52
N VAL A 136 -2.04 -8.59 4.67
CA VAL A 136 -3.27 -9.13 4.08
C VAL A 136 -3.82 -8.13 3.07
N ILE A 137 -4.10 -8.59 1.86
CA ILE A 137 -4.70 -7.78 0.81
C ILE A 137 -6.14 -8.25 0.62
N LEU A 138 -7.10 -7.36 0.86
CA LEU A 138 -8.48 -7.52 0.46
C LEU A 138 -8.66 -6.81 -0.89
N GLY A 139 -9.21 -7.51 -1.88
CA GLY A 139 -9.48 -6.94 -3.18
C GLY A 139 -10.82 -7.38 -3.76
N ASN A 140 -11.31 -6.64 -4.73
CA ASN A 140 -12.29 -7.16 -5.69
C ASN A 140 -11.59 -7.94 -6.82
N LEU A 141 -12.37 -8.68 -7.60
CA LEU A 141 -11.92 -9.48 -8.74
C LEU A 141 -11.04 -8.69 -9.72
N GLU A 142 -11.46 -7.46 -10.05
CA GLU A 142 -10.77 -6.58 -11.02
C GLU A 142 -9.56 -5.84 -10.42
N GLN A 143 -9.33 -5.98 -9.10
CA GLN A 143 -8.25 -5.31 -8.37
C GLN A 143 -8.26 -3.77 -8.51
N THR A 144 -9.43 -3.20 -8.73
CA THR A 144 -9.66 -1.75 -8.78
C THR A 144 -9.88 -1.15 -7.39
N SER A 145 -10.04 -1.99 -6.37
CA SER A 145 -10.22 -1.59 -4.97
C SER A 145 -9.44 -2.53 -4.08
N LEU A 146 -8.26 -2.09 -3.61
CA LEU A 146 -7.34 -2.90 -2.81
C LEU A 146 -7.10 -2.27 -1.45
N PHE A 147 -7.32 -3.07 -0.40
CA PHE A 147 -6.98 -2.74 0.99
C PHE A 147 -5.87 -3.65 1.48
N THR A 148 -4.69 -3.09 1.72
CA THR A 148 -3.57 -3.81 2.34
C THR A 148 -3.52 -3.51 3.84
N PHE A 149 -3.79 -4.53 4.65
CA PHE A 149 -3.71 -4.49 6.11
C PHE A 149 -2.33 -4.98 6.55
N HIS A 150 -1.59 -4.13 7.25
CA HIS A 150 -0.28 -4.46 7.81
C HIS A 150 -0.37 -4.67 9.32
N PHE A 151 0.05 -5.85 9.79
CA PHE A 151 0.03 -6.23 11.18
C PHE A 151 1.44 -6.31 11.76
N GLU A 152 1.62 -5.87 12.99
CA GLU A 152 2.81 -6.13 13.80
C GLU A 152 2.40 -6.79 15.11
N ASN A 153 3.03 -7.91 15.46
CA ASN A 153 2.70 -8.68 16.66
C ASN A 153 1.19 -9.01 16.79
N GLY A 154 0.51 -9.21 15.65
CA GLY A 154 -0.93 -9.48 15.60
C GLY A 154 -1.84 -8.25 15.71
N ILE A 155 -1.28 -7.04 15.78
CA ILE A 155 -2.02 -5.77 15.88
C ILE A 155 -1.98 -5.02 14.55
N LEU A 156 -3.11 -4.46 14.12
CA LEU A 156 -3.19 -3.69 12.88
C LEU A 156 -2.49 -2.33 13.04
N GLU A 157 -1.41 -2.11 12.30
CA GLU A 157 -0.61 -0.88 12.36
C GLU A 157 -0.94 0.11 11.24
N SER A 158 -1.31 -0.40 10.06
CA SER A 158 -1.74 0.46 8.97
C SER A 158 -2.67 -0.22 7.99
N ILE A 159 -3.46 0.59 7.29
CA ILE A 159 -4.26 0.16 6.15
C ILE A 159 -3.85 1.03 4.97
N LYS A 160 -3.33 0.42 3.89
CA LYS A 160 -3.12 1.11 2.62
C LYS A 160 -4.34 0.85 1.73
N PHE A 161 -4.89 1.90 1.14
CA PHE A 161 -5.89 1.80 0.10
C PHE A 161 -5.26 2.14 -1.25
N GLN A 162 -5.61 1.38 -2.28
CA GLN A 162 -5.27 1.64 -3.67
C GLN A 162 -6.54 1.45 -4.51
N GLY A 163 -7.05 2.56 -5.03
CA GLY A 163 -8.18 2.59 -5.95
C GLY A 163 -7.72 2.62 -7.40
N TYR A 164 -8.65 2.44 -8.32
CA TYR A 164 -8.41 2.61 -9.74
C TYR A 164 -8.25 4.09 -10.09
N PHE A 165 -7.22 4.40 -10.87
CA PHE A 165 -6.98 5.72 -11.40
C PHE A 165 -6.27 5.61 -12.76
N ASP A 166 -6.88 6.18 -13.79
CA ASP A 166 -6.43 6.22 -15.19
C ASP A 166 -6.61 7.64 -15.74
#